data_AF-A0A7X7KYE8-F1
#
_entry.id   AF-A0A7X7KYE8-F1
#
_cell.length_a   1.000
_cell.length_b   1.000
_cell.length_c   1.000
_cell.angle_alpha   90.00
_cell.angle_beta   90.00
_cell.angle_gamma   90.00
#
_symmetry.space_group_name_H-M   'P 1'
#
loop_
_entity.id
_entity.type
_entity.pdbx_description
1 polymer ?
#
loop_
_entity_poly.entity_id
_entity_poly.type
_entity_poly.pdbx_seq_one_letter_code
_entity_poly.pdbx_strand_id
1 'polypeptide(L)'
;TGASAVFAGVTLTCHPGYHDEPGTAGYPSGSFLASLPDGINLYFPGDVRDYARRLPSTLPPIDYEFGHVWLGRGNAHHDEFPLVDAFCRFMLQCRPSVLFLTHLREVSRGPDSMWLPRHAALVRARLADFAPETEVSIPSPGDVLTLSKPFRRDLFADWPRQKRLEFLDHLGVSIRLENWARGMDAAIRERVPVLELSGPLPSGGDLAGLARKLADWRAGGGRLLSAHLDDILPGQEIAARYQAACKAFLGMGINRVTQHVPRCSVAEYTADPDRVVNRFANAFDPLMRAGITIGIENMHMKPRTPSGNLRPYGFTPDECLSFVDALRRRTGYRSIGFHFDIGHAATNHPYTEQYPTEAWIAAGRNLINGVHLHQYEAAPGENDHYPEGHFHVSGRTCGYPDLLPLYSAWEAGFLRAPLFLEVRKGPEGDPFPSLARLRD
;
A
#
# COMPACT_ATOMS: atom_id res chain seq x y z
N THR A 1 26.31 -8.22 -0.55
CA THR A 1 26.62 -6.78 -0.40
C THR A 1 27.55 -6.40 -1.53
N GLY A 2 27.24 -5.32 -2.24
CA GLY A 2 28.02 -4.86 -3.39
C GLY A 2 29.16 -3.92 -2.98
N ALA A 3 30.12 -3.70 -3.88
CA ALA A 3 31.12 -2.64 -3.71
C ALA A 3 30.58 -1.35 -4.32
N SER A 4 30.69 -0.23 -3.60
CA SER A 4 30.16 1.07 -4.05
C SER A 4 31.26 2.10 -4.28
N ALA A 5 31.06 2.94 -5.28
CA ALA A 5 31.88 4.13 -5.56
C ALA A 5 30.98 5.34 -5.79
N VAL A 6 31.47 6.54 -5.45
CA VAL A 6 30.73 7.79 -5.65
C VAL A 6 31.56 8.72 -6.53
N PHE A 7 30.95 9.25 -7.59
CA PHE A 7 31.57 10.22 -8.49
C PHE A 7 30.56 11.28 -8.89
N ALA A 8 30.89 12.56 -8.69
CA ALA A 8 30.03 13.70 -9.03
C ALA A 8 28.58 13.59 -8.47
N GLY A 9 28.43 13.00 -7.27
CA GLY A 9 27.13 12.77 -6.63
C GLY A 9 26.36 11.55 -7.15
N VAL A 10 26.86 10.86 -8.18
CA VAL A 10 26.33 9.56 -8.62
C VAL A 10 26.97 8.47 -7.77
N THR A 11 26.13 7.62 -7.17
CA THR A 11 26.59 6.42 -6.45
C THR A 11 26.41 5.21 -7.33
N LEU A 12 27.49 4.51 -7.65
CA LEU A 12 27.47 3.25 -8.39
C LEU A 12 27.77 2.09 -7.44
N THR A 13 26.86 1.13 -7.35
CA THR A 13 27.04 -0.09 -6.55
C THR A 13 27.07 -1.30 -7.47
N CYS A 14 28.17 -2.07 -7.41
CA CYS A 14 28.36 -3.30 -8.16
C CYS A 14 27.96 -4.51 -7.32
N HIS A 15 27.04 -5.31 -7.84
CA HIS A 15 26.59 -6.58 -7.26
C HIS A 15 27.06 -7.76 -8.12
N PRO A 16 27.04 -9.00 -7.59
CA PRO A 16 27.28 -10.18 -8.42
C PRO A 16 26.29 -10.25 -9.59
N GLY A 17 26.79 -10.50 -10.79
CA GLY A 17 25.97 -10.62 -11.99
C GLY A 17 25.31 -11.99 -12.16
N TYR A 18 24.56 -12.13 -13.26
CA TYR A 18 23.67 -13.27 -13.53
C TYR A 18 24.07 -14.08 -14.77
N HIS A 19 25.35 -14.04 -15.11
CA HIS A 19 25.90 -14.66 -16.32
C HIS A 19 26.37 -16.09 -16.08
N ASP A 20 25.45 -16.94 -15.63
CA ASP A 20 25.73 -18.33 -15.31
C ASP A 20 24.75 -19.22 -16.10
N GLU A 21 25.13 -19.64 -17.30
CA GLU A 21 24.28 -20.54 -18.09
C GLU A 21 24.45 -21.97 -17.54
N PRO A 22 23.37 -22.64 -17.07
CA PRO A 22 23.46 -23.97 -16.47
C PRO A 22 24.19 -24.95 -17.39
N GLY A 23 25.25 -25.58 -16.88
CA GLY A 23 26.06 -26.55 -17.64
C GLY A 23 27.22 -25.94 -18.43
N THR A 24 27.49 -24.64 -18.30
CA THR A 24 28.68 -23.97 -18.86
C THR A 24 29.58 -23.41 -17.77
N ALA A 25 30.87 -23.19 -18.06
CA ALA A 25 31.72 -22.43 -17.15
C ALA A 25 31.23 -20.97 -17.14
N GLY A 26 30.68 -20.53 -16.01
CA GLY A 26 30.20 -19.15 -15.84
C GLY A 26 31.32 -18.12 -16.04
N TYR A 27 30.97 -16.95 -16.57
CA TYR A 27 31.91 -15.83 -16.65
C TYR A 27 31.67 -14.87 -15.49
N PRO A 28 32.73 -14.30 -14.88
CA PRO A 28 32.57 -13.25 -13.90
C PRO A 28 31.85 -12.05 -14.55
N SER A 29 30.64 -11.76 -14.07
CA SER A 29 29.87 -10.59 -14.47
C SER A 29 29.37 -9.83 -13.24
N GLY A 30 29.03 -8.55 -13.45
CA GLY A 30 28.44 -7.70 -12.43
C GLY A 30 27.09 -7.17 -12.88
N SER A 31 26.23 -6.89 -11.90
CA SER A 31 25.08 -6.00 -12.08
C SER A 31 25.34 -4.68 -11.36
N PHE A 32 24.70 -3.60 -11.80
CA PHE A 32 25.01 -2.26 -11.35
C PHE A 32 23.75 -1.50 -10.95
N LEU A 33 23.78 -0.92 -9.76
CA LEU A 33 22.82 0.08 -9.31
C LEU A 33 23.49 1.45 -9.41
N ALA A 34 22.90 2.38 -10.16
CA ALA A 34 23.33 3.77 -10.19
C ALA A 34 22.25 4.65 -9.56
N SER A 35 22.58 5.32 -8.46
CA SER A 35 21.73 6.32 -7.82
C SER A 35 22.23 7.72 -8.19
N LEU A 36 21.38 8.51 -8.83
CA LEU A 36 21.68 9.85 -9.28
C LEU A 36 21.47 10.90 -8.17
N PRO A 37 22.10 12.10 -8.27
CA PRO A 37 21.97 13.15 -7.24
C PRO A 37 20.54 13.62 -6.98
N ASP A 38 19.65 13.47 -7.95
CA ASP A 38 18.23 13.84 -7.88
C ASP A 38 17.31 12.72 -7.37
N GLY A 39 17.90 11.59 -6.94
CA GLY A 39 17.20 10.46 -6.35
C GLY A 39 16.67 9.43 -7.35
N ILE A 40 17.00 9.56 -8.65
CA ILE A 40 16.69 8.52 -9.64
C ILE A 40 17.59 7.30 -9.44
N ASN A 41 16.99 6.11 -9.40
CA ASN A 41 17.70 4.83 -9.34
C ASN A 41 17.60 4.08 -10.67
N LEU A 42 18.76 3.76 -11.23
CA LEU A 42 18.92 2.95 -12.44
C LEU A 42 19.47 1.57 -12.06
N TYR A 43 18.85 0.51 -12.58
CA TYR A 43 19.36 -0.84 -12.41
C TYR A 43 19.78 -1.47 -13.74
N PHE A 44 20.99 -2.00 -13.76
CA PHE A 44 21.58 -2.70 -14.89
C PHE A 44 21.89 -4.13 -14.44
N PRO A 45 20.97 -5.09 -14.66
CA PRO A 45 21.23 -6.49 -14.32
C PRO A 45 22.37 -7.10 -15.16
N GLY A 46 22.77 -6.46 -16.26
CA GLY A 46 23.84 -6.93 -17.16
C GLY A 46 23.36 -8.05 -18.09
N ASP A 47 24.31 -8.84 -18.63
CA ASP A 47 23.99 -10.05 -19.42
C ASP A 47 23.46 -11.14 -18.46
N VAL A 48 22.14 -11.29 -18.42
CA VAL A 48 21.43 -12.26 -17.58
C VAL A 48 21.19 -13.54 -18.36
N ARG A 49 21.69 -14.66 -17.84
CA ARG A 49 21.49 -16.01 -18.42
C ARG A 49 20.85 -17.01 -17.45
N ASP A 50 20.76 -16.64 -16.18
CA ASP A 50 20.06 -17.40 -15.15
C ASP A 50 18.89 -16.60 -14.58
N TYR A 51 17.71 -16.77 -15.17
CA TYR A 51 16.48 -16.11 -14.73
C TYR A 51 15.88 -16.69 -13.43
N ALA A 52 16.42 -17.78 -12.90
CA ALA A 52 15.97 -18.35 -11.63
C ALA A 52 16.56 -17.61 -10.41
N ARG A 53 17.58 -16.78 -10.62
CA ARG A 53 18.22 -16.00 -9.55
C ARG A 53 17.35 -14.86 -9.07
N ARG A 54 17.50 -14.54 -7.79
CA ARG A 54 16.84 -13.41 -7.15
C ARG A 54 17.72 -12.17 -7.19
N LEU A 55 17.09 -11.02 -7.35
CA LEU A 55 17.75 -9.72 -7.15
C LEU A 55 18.13 -9.53 -5.67
N PRO A 56 19.15 -8.71 -5.35
CA PRO A 56 19.47 -8.36 -3.97
C PRO A 56 18.26 -7.74 -3.27
N SER A 57 17.93 -8.23 -2.08
CA SER A 57 16.82 -7.69 -1.26
C SER A 57 17.09 -6.26 -0.75
N THR A 58 18.30 -5.75 -0.94
CA THR A 58 18.74 -4.43 -0.52
C THR A 58 18.61 -3.37 -1.62
N LEU A 59 18.05 -3.71 -2.79
CA LEU A 59 17.83 -2.72 -3.84
C LEU A 59 16.77 -1.70 -3.40
N PRO A 60 17.00 -0.39 -3.65
CA PRO A 60 15.96 0.61 -3.48
C PRO A 60 14.88 0.45 -4.57
N PRO A 61 13.75 1.19 -4.50
CA PRO A 61 12.85 1.32 -5.63
C PRO A 61 13.60 1.75 -6.89
N ILE A 62 13.33 1.07 -8.01
CA ILE A 62 14.02 1.29 -9.29
C ILE A 62 13.12 2.10 -10.22
N ASP A 63 13.59 3.25 -10.68
CA ASP A 63 12.86 4.06 -11.65
C ASP A 63 13.03 3.48 -13.07
N TYR A 64 14.26 3.09 -13.40
CA TYR A 64 14.63 2.58 -14.72
C TYR A 64 15.44 1.29 -14.62
N GLU A 65 14.98 0.25 -15.30
CA GLU A 65 15.77 -0.97 -15.49
C GLU A 65 16.20 -1.12 -16.94
N PHE A 66 17.42 -1.59 -17.16
CA PHE A 66 18.00 -1.83 -18.49
C PHE A 66 18.18 -3.33 -18.70
N GLY A 67 17.12 -3.96 -19.18
CA GLY A 67 17.09 -5.38 -19.47
C GLY A 67 17.88 -5.71 -20.73
N HIS A 68 18.82 -6.65 -20.61
CA HIS A 68 19.54 -7.24 -21.73
C HIS A 68 18.73 -8.38 -22.31
N VAL A 69 18.15 -8.22 -23.50
CA VAL A 69 17.30 -9.26 -24.11
C VAL A 69 18.14 -10.47 -24.51
N TRP A 70 17.90 -11.60 -23.85
CA TRP A 70 18.47 -12.90 -24.19
C TRP A 70 17.39 -13.97 -23.95
N LEU A 71 16.99 -14.69 -25.00
CA LEU A 71 15.91 -15.68 -24.90
C LEU A 71 16.42 -17.11 -25.08
N GLY A 72 17.70 -17.31 -24.80
CA GLY A 72 18.39 -18.60 -24.91
C GLY A 72 19.32 -18.67 -26.12
N ARG A 73 20.28 -19.59 -26.02
CA ARG A 73 21.29 -19.86 -27.06
C ARG A 73 20.64 -20.44 -28.32
N GLY A 74 21.05 -19.96 -29.49
CA GLY A 74 20.56 -20.46 -30.78
C GLY A 74 19.14 -20.04 -31.15
N ASN A 75 18.44 -19.30 -30.28
CA ASN A 75 17.04 -18.96 -30.47
C ASN A 75 16.80 -17.71 -31.32
N ALA A 76 17.85 -17.05 -31.84
CA ALA A 76 17.72 -15.77 -32.55
C ALA A 76 16.85 -15.83 -33.83
N HIS A 77 16.64 -17.02 -34.39
CA HIS A 77 15.81 -17.25 -35.58
C HIS A 77 14.51 -18.00 -35.32
N HIS A 78 14.25 -18.40 -34.07
CA HIS A 78 13.03 -19.11 -33.73
C HIS A 78 11.86 -18.11 -33.56
N ASP A 79 10.67 -18.50 -34.02
CA ASP A 79 9.46 -17.70 -33.80
C ASP A 79 8.97 -17.81 -32.34
N GLU A 80 9.16 -18.97 -31.73
CA GLU A 80 8.84 -19.24 -30.33
C GLU A 80 10.08 -19.08 -29.43
N PHE A 81 9.89 -18.39 -28.31
CA PHE A 81 10.97 -18.10 -27.36
C PHE A 81 10.73 -18.77 -26.01
N PRO A 82 11.44 -19.86 -25.69
CA PRO A 82 11.14 -20.68 -24.51
C PRO A 82 11.39 -19.95 -23.19
N LEU A 83 12.28 -18.96 -23.17
CA LEU A 83 12.65 -18.21 -21.96
C LEU A 83 11.89 -16.89 -21.79
N VAL A 84 10.92 -16.55 -22.65
CA VAL A 84 10.22 -15.26 -22.58
C VAL A 84 9.58 -15.02 -21.21
N ASP A 85 8.89 -16.03 -20.66
CA ASP A 85 8.23 -15.92 -19.36
C ASP A 85 9.24 -15.74 -18.22
N ALA A 86 10.34 -16.51 -18.26
CA ALA A 86 11.38 -16.45 -17.24
C ALA A 86 12.10 -15.10 -17.27
N PHE A 87 12.42 -14.60 -18.47
CA PHE A 87 12.96 -13.27 -18.70
C PHE A 87 12.05 -12.19 -18.10
N CYS A 88 10.76 -12.20 -18.46
CA CYS A 88 9.82 -11.17 -18.00
C CYS A 88 9.67 -11.19 -16.47
N ARG A 89 9.53 -12.37 -15.87
CA ARG A 89 9.46 -12.50 -14.40
C ARG A 89 10.72 -12.01 -13.71
N PHE A 90 11.90 -12.22 -14.30
CA PHE A 90 13.15 -11.71 -13.75
C PHE A 90 13.19 -10.18 -13.79
N MET A 91 12.87 -9.58 -14.95
CA MET A 91 12.87 -8.11 -15.11
C MET A 91 11.79 -7.40 -14.29
N LEU A 92 10.76 -8.11 -13.83
CA LEU A 92 9.72 -7.53 -12.97
C LEU A 92 10.03 -7.67 -11.47
N GLN A 93 11.16 -8.28 -11.08
CA GLN A 93 11.51 -8.44 -9.66
C GLN A 93 11.69 -7.10 -8.94
N CYS A 94 12.18 -6.05 -9.62
CA CYS A 94 12.36 -4.73 -9.03
C CYS A 94 11.17 -3.77 -9.26
N ARG A 95 10.16 -4.19 -10.04
CA ARG A 95 8.99 -3.40 -10.43
C ARG A 95 9.36 -2.01 -10.97
N PRO A 96 10.15 -1.94 -12.07
CA PRO A 96 10.62 -0.68 -12.59
C PRO A 96 9.46 0.16 -13.14
N SER A 97 9.57 1.49 -13.07
CA SER A 97 8.58 2.36 -13.74
C SER A 97 8.74 2.29 -15.26
N VAL A 98 9.98 2.24 -15.73
CA VAL A 98 10.32 2.06 -17.15
C VAL A 98 11.36 0.95 -17.29
N LEU A 99 11.06 -0.03 -18.16
CA LEU A 99 12.00 -1.07 -18.55
C LEU A 99 12.50 -0.80 -19.99
N PHE A 100 13.81 -0.57 -20.13
CA PHE A 100 14.48 -0.52 -21.42
C PHE A 100 14.90 -1.91 -21.87
N LEU A 101 14.44 -2.33 -23.04
CA LEU A 101 14.87 -3.57 -23.68
C LEU A 101 16.05 -3.29 -24.61
N THR A 102 17.24 -3.68 -24.16
CA THR A 102 18.52 -3.38 -24.79
C THR A 102 19.18 -4.64 -25.37
N HIS A 103 20.43 -4.51 -25.82
CA HIS A 103 21.22 -5.58 -26.45
C HIS A 103 20.67 -6.04 -27.82
N LEU A 104 19.96 -5.14 -28.50
CA LEU A 104 19.47 -5.37 -29.86
C LEU A 104 20.51 -4.88 -30.87
N ARG A 105 20.66 -5.61 -31.98
CA ARG A 105 21.55 -5.26 -33.10
C ARG A 105 23.02 -5.04 -32.66
N GLU A 106 23.52 -5.91 -31.79
CA GLU A 106 24.90 -5.82 -31.30
C GLU A 106 25.89 -6.02 -32.45
N VAL A 107 26.71 -4.99 -32.76
CA VAL A 107 27.61 -4.95 -33.93
C VAL A 107 28.69 -6.05 -33.88
N SER A 108 29.02 -6.54 -32.69
CA SER A 108 29.99 -7.63 -32.48
C SER A 108 29.42 -9.03 -32.74
N ARG A 109 28.11 -9.17 -33.02
CA ARG A 109 27.45 -10.47 -33.21
C ARG A 109 27.28 -10.81 -34.69
N GLY A 110 27.51 -12.08 -35.01
CA GLY A 110 27.06 -12.65 -36.28
C GLY A 110 25.52 -12.66 -36.37
N PRO A 111 24.94 -12.70 -37.59
CA PRO A 111 23.49 -12.70 -37.81
C PRO A 111 22.74 -13.77 -37.00
N ASP A 112 23.37 -14.94 -36.80
CA ASP A 112 22.77 -16.10 -36.10
C ASP A 112 22.78 -15.98 -34.57
N SER A 113 23.31 -14.89 -34.03
CA SER A 113 23.37 -14.64 -32.59
C SER A 113 22.89 -13.23 -32.24
N MET A 114 22.22 -12.56 -33.18
CA MET A 114 21.78 -11.17 -33.03
C MET A 114 20.33 -11.10 -32.53
N TRP A 115 20.12 -10.38 -31.44
CA TRP A 115 18.76 -10.01 -31.01
C TRP A 115 18.25 -8.81 -31.79
N LEU A 116 16.96 -8.80 -32.12
CA LEU A 116 16.34 -7.84 -33.02
C LEU A 116 15.08 -7.24 -32.39
N PRO A 117 14.60 -6.08 -32.88
CA PRO A 117 13.39 -5.44 -32.35
C PRO A 117 12.15 -6.34 -32.30
N ARG A 118 12.03 -7.34 -33.19
CA ARG A 118 10.96 -8.36 -33.11
C ARG A 118 10.98 -9.16 -31.80
N HIS A 119 12.17 -9.47 -31.27
CA HIS A 119 12.33 -10.20 -30.01
C HIS A 119 11.90 -9.32 -28.84
N ALA A 120 12.31 -8.06 -28.85
CA ALA A 120 11.88 -7.08 -27.85
C ALA A 120 10.38 -6.78 -27.93
N ALA A 121 9.78 -6.79 -29.12
CA ALA A 121 8.33 -6.62 -29.28
C ALA A 121 7.54 -7.78 -28.65
N LEU A 122 8.04 -9.02 -28.78
CA LEU A 122 7.45 -10.20 -28.13
C LEU A 122 7.57 -10.12 -26.61
N VAL A 123 8.74 -9.73 -26.10
CA VAL A 123 8.94 -9.47 -24.67
C VAL A 123 8.00 -8.38 -24.17
N ARG A 124 7.87 -7.26 -24.90
CA ARG A 124 6.95 -6.18 -24.56
C ARG A 124 5.50 -6.65 -24.48
N ALA A 125 5.04 -7.43 -25.46
CA ALA A 125 3.70 -8.00 -25.44
C ALA A 125 3.49 -8.87 -24.21
N ARG A 126 4.49 -9.71 -23.87
CA ARG A 126 4.42 -10.58 -22.70
C ARG A 126 4.49 -9.83 -21.37
N LEU A 127 5.26 -8.74 -21.30
CA LEU A 127 5.31 -7.87 -20.14
C LEU A 127 3.97 -7.16 -19.91
N ALA A 128 3.27 -6.75 -20.97
CA ALA A 128 1.94 -6.15 -20.85
C ALA A 128 0.91 -7.10 -20.22
N ASP A 129 1.07 -8.42 -20.39
CA ASP A 129 0.24 -9.42 -19.71
C ASP A 129 0.56 -9.53 -18.20
N PHE A 130 1.83 -9.36 -17.82
CA PHE A 130 2.28 -9.56 -16.43
C PHE A 130 2.25 -8.28 -15.58
N ALA A 131 2.51 -7.12 -16.19
CA ALA A 131 2.64 -5.83 -15.52
C ALA A 131 2.28 -4.71 -16.53
N PRO A 132 0.98 -4.51 -16.85
CA PRO A 132 0.53 -3.51 -17.81
C PRO A 132 0.90 -2.07 -17.42
N GLU A 133 1.23 -1.83 -16.14
CA GLU A 133 1.67 -0.55 -15.60
C GLU A 133 3.15 -0.22 -15.87
N THR A 134 3.97 -1.21 -16.26
CA THR A 134 5.38 -0.99 -16.58
C THR A 134 5.52 -0.41 -17.99
N GLU A 135 6.10 0.78 -18.12
CA GLU A 135 6.40 1.34 -19.44
C GLU A 135 7.58 0.57 -20.07
N VAL A 136 7.41 0.08 -21.29
CA VAL A 136 8.47 -0.66 -22.00
C VAL A 136 9.00 0.16 -23.17
N SER A 137 10.27 0.51 -23.12
CA SER A 137 10.97 1.24 -24.18
C SER A 137 11.99 0.35 -24.88
N ILE A 138 12.10 0.48 -26.21
CA ILE A 138 12.96 -0.36 -27.06
C ILE A 138 13.91 0.56 -27.83
N PRO A 139 15.00 1.03 -27.21
CA PRO A 139 15.95 1.95 -27.85
C PRO A 139 16.72 1.27 -28.99
N SER A 140 17.03 2.06 -30.01
CA SER A 140 17.98 1.68 -31.07
C SER A 140 19.42 2.03 -30.67
N PRO A 141 20.43 1.32 -31.20
CA PRO A 141 21.82 1.71 -31.01
C PRO A 141 22.07 3.15 -31.45
N GLY A 142 22.65 3.95 -30.55
CA GLY A 142 22.92 5.37 -30.78
C GLY A 142 21.81 6.34 -30.32
N ASP A 143 20.65 5.82 -29.88
CA ASP A 143 19.60 6.67 -29.33
C ASP A 143 20.08 7.37 -28.05
N VAL A 144 19.81 8.67 -27.97
CA VAL A 144 19.99 9.45 -26.75
C VAL A 144 18.66 9.45 -26.00
N LEU A 145 18.64 8.76 -24.87
CA LEU A 145 17.48 8.73 -23.98
C LEU A 145 17.60 9.84 -22.95
N THR A 146 16.63 10.74 -22.93
CA THR A 146 16.47 11.64 -21.78
C THR A 146 15.73 10.86 -20.71
N LEU A 147 16.42 10.53 -19.63
CA LEU A 147 15.80 9.95 -18.44
C LEU A 147 15.06 11.07 -17.71
N SER A 148 13.92 11.47 -18.26
CA SER A 148 12.95 12.25 -17.51
C SER A 148 12.10 11.26 -16.76
N LYS A 149 12.13 11.33 -15.43
CA LYS A 149 11.07 10.73 -14.61
C LYS A 149 9.74 11.14 -15.29
N PRO A 150 8.71 10.29 -15.50
CA PRO A 150 7.39 10.83 -15.23
C PRO A 150 7.49 11.22 -13.76
N PHE A 151 7.86 12.48 -13.51
CA PHE A 151 8.12 12.97 -12.17
C PHE A 151 6.74 13.01 -11.53
N ARG A 152 6.28 11.87 -11.02
CA ARG A 152 5.34 11.89 -9.91
C ARG A 152 6.13 12.52 -8.80
N ARG A 153 5.96 13.83 -8.76
CA ARG A 153 6.52 14.71 -7.76
C ARG A 153 6.23 14.08 -6.42
N ASP A 154 7.30 13.70 -5.73
CA ASP A 154 7.19 13.23 -4.36
C ASP A 154 6.91 14.46 -3.49
N LEU A 155 5.63 14.82 -3.39
CA LEU A 155 5.19 15.99 -2.63
C LEU A 155 5.71 15.94 -1.20
N PHE A 156 5.75 14.74 -0.61
CA PHE A 156 6.29 14.57 0.73
C PHE A 156 7.78 14.94 0.78
N ALA A 157 8.60 14.43 -0.15
CA ALA A 157 10.03 14.76 -0.20
C ALA A 157 10.29 16.27 -0.40
N ASP A 158 9.44 16.93 -1.18
CA ASP A 158 9.50 18.37 -1.46
C ASP A 158 9.08 19.24 -0.27
N TRP A 159 8.39 18.68 0.71
CA TRP A 159 7.93 19.46 1.85
C TRP A 159 9.09 19.96 2.72
N PRO A 160 8.95 21.17 3.30
CA PRO A 160 9.81 21.62 4.37
C PRO A 160 9.89 20.57 5.48
N ARG A 161 11.08 20.41 6.07
CA ARG A 161 11.35 19.39 7.11
C ARG A 161 10.29 19.39 8.21
N GLN A 162 9.81 20.55 8.64
CA GLN A 162 8.77 20.66 9.67
C GLN A 162 7.45 20.00 9.26
N LYS A 163 7.01 20.18 8.01
CA LYS A 163 5.76 19.57 7.49
C LYS A 163 5.92 18.05 7.32
N ARG A 164 7.10 17.57 6.91
CA ARG A 164 7.41 16.13 6.91
C ARG A 164 7.33 15.53 8.31
N LEU A 165 7.95 16.17 9.30
CA LEU A 165 7.88 15.73 10.70
C LEU A 165 6.45 15.73 11.23
N GLU A 166 5.66 16.76 10.90
CA GLU A 166 4.24 16.82 11.26
C GLU A 166 3.44 15.66 10.66
N PHE A 167 3.66 15.31 9.39
CA PHE A 167 3.04 14.15 8.75
C PHE A 167 3.47 12.84 9.42
N LEU A 168 4.77 12.66 9.63
CA LEU A 168 5.33 11.45 10.24
C LEU A 168 4.86 11.26 11.69
N ASP A 169 4.61 12.34 12.42
CA ASP A 169 4.02 12.34 13.77
C ASP A 169 2.58 11.79 13.80
N HIS A 170 1.91 11.72 12.65
CA HIS A 170 0.57 11.15 12.47
C HIS A 170 0.59 9.80 11.76
N LEU A 171 1.74 9.34 11.26
CA LEU A 171 1.86 8.09 10.54
C LEU A 171 2.17 6.93 11.49
N GLY A 172 1.35 5.90 11.42
CA GLY A 172 1.51 4.72 12.25
C GLY A 172 1.03 3.44 11.59
N VAL A 173 0.77 2.43 12.42
CA VAL A 173 0.46 1.07 11.97
C VAL A 173 -0.74 0.50 12.71
N SER A 174 -1.50 -0.38 12.05
CA SER A 174 -2.51 -1.23 12.69
C SER A 174 -1.87 -2.58 13.05
N ILE A 175 -1.86 -2.89 14.36
CA ILE A 175 -1.31 -4.13 14.91
C ILE A 175 -2.46 -5.09 15.20
N ARG A 176 -2.42 -6.25 14.54
CA ARG A 176 -3.37 -7.32 14.82
C ARG A 176 -3.07 -7.94 16.18
N LEU A 177 -4.09 -8.03 17.02
CA LEU A 177 -3.97 -8.50 18.40
C LEU A 177 -3.60 -9.98 18.51
N GLU A 178 -3.75 -10.79 17.45
CA GLU A 178 -3.21 -12.15 17.40
C GLU A 178 -1.66 -12.18 17.37
N ASN A 179 -1.02 -11.12 16.87
CA ASN A 179 0.44 -10.99 16.75
C ASN A 179 0.97 -9.80 17.56
N TRP A 180 0.25 -9.41 18.63
CA TRP A 180 0.50 -8.15 19.35
C TRP A 180 1.92 -8.03 19.88
N ALA A 181 2.52 -9.11 20.40
CA ALA A 181 3.84 -9.04 21.03
C ALA A 181 4.93 -8.59 20.03
N ARG A 182 4.99 -9.25 18.87
CA ARG A 182 5.92 -8.88 17.77
C ARG A 182 5.63 -7.48 17.24
N GLY A 183 4.36 -7.16 17.03
CA GLY A 183 3.95 -5.84 16.54
C GLY A 183 4.34 -4.71 17.49
N MET A 184 4.12 -4.89 18.79
CA MET A 184 4.49 -3.90 19.80
C MET A 184 6.01 -3.73 19.94
N ASP A 185 6.77 -4.82 19.89
CA ASP A 185 8.24 -4.75 19.92
C ASP A 185 8.80 -3.95 18.74
N ALA A 186 8.26 -4.17 17.55
CA ALA A 186 8.61 -3.38 16.38
C ALA A 186 8.15 -1.93 16.52
N ALA A 187 6.92 -1.66 17.00
CA ALA A 187 6.43 -0.30 17.20
C ALA A 187 7.28 0.53 18.17
N ILE A 188 7.76 -0.10 19.25
CA ILE A 188 8.65 0.54 20.22
C ILE A 188 10.02 0.82 19.58
N ARG A 189 10.60 -0.17 18.90
CA ARG A 189 11.91 -0.03 18.24
C ARG A 189 11.90 1.06 17.18
N GLU A 190 10.87 1.08 16.34
CA GLU A 190 10.69 2.05 15.25
C GLU A 190 10.10 3.39 15.73
N ARG A 191 9.87 3.57 17.04
CA ARG A 191 9.28 4.78 17.66
C ARG A 191 8.04 5.26 16.92
N VAL A 192 7.08 4.38 16.71
CA VAL A 192 5.85 4.70 15.98
C VAL A 192 4.98 5.63 16.84
N PRO A 193 4.56 6.82 16.36
CA PRO A 193 3.85 7.79 17.19
C PRO A 193 2.36 7.47 17.37
N VAL A 194 1.74 6.79 16.42
CA VAL A 194 0.32 6.42 16.50
C VAL A 194 0.14 4.93 16.22
N LEU A 195 -0.73 4.27 16.98
CA LEU A 195 -1.02 2.85 16.82
C LEU A 195 -2.51 2.61 16.74
N GLU A 196 -2.90 1.61 15.98
CA GLU A 196 -4.20 0.99 16.09
C GLU A 196 -4.07 -0.48 16.50
N LEU A 197 -4.99 -0.96 17.34
CA LEU A 197 -5.10 -2.36 17.70
C LEU A 197 -6.35 -2.94 17.03
N SER A 198 -6.20 -4.05 16.30
CA SER A 198 -7.29 -4.68 15.56
C SER A 198 -7.43 -6.18 15.87
N GLY A 199 -8.66 -6.68 15.87
CA GLY A 199 -8.97 -8.09 16.14
C GLY A 199 -9.36 -8.36 17.60
N PRO A 200 -9.51 -9.64 17.97
CA PRO A 200 -10.03 -10.03 19.28
C PRO A 200 -9.02 -9.71 20.39
N LEU A 201 -9.54 -9.27 21.53
CA LEU A 201 -8.72 -9.03 22.73
C LEU A 201 -8.01 -10.32 23.17
N PRO A 202 -6.74 -10.22 23.57
CA PRO A 202 -5.99 -11.37 24.05
C PRO A 202 -6.50 -11.84 25.42
N SER A 203 -6.20 -13.09 25.77
CA SER A 203 -6.61 -13.69 27.04
C SER A 203 -5.86 -13.09 28.24
N GLY A 204 -6.34 -13.34 29.47
CA GLY A 204 -5.96 -12.57 30.67
C GLY A 204 -4.46 -12.29 30.88
N GLY A 205 -3.59 -13.32 30.83
CA GLY A 205 -2.14 -13.15 31.03
C GLY A 205 -1.47 -12.30 29.95
N ASP A 206 -1.91 -12.47 28.71
CA ASP A 206 -1.44 -11.71 27.55
C ASP A 206 -1.91 -10.25 27.60
N LEU A 207 -3.10 -9.99 28.13
CA LEU A 207 -3.65 -8.65 28.30
C LEU A 207 -2.77 -7.78 29.21
N ALA A 208 -2.27 -8.34 30.31
CA ALA A 208 -1.32 -7.66 31.20
C ALA A 208 0.03 -7.42 30.51
N GLY A 209 0.46 -8.34 29.65
CA GLY A 209 1.64 -8.18 28.80
C GLY A 209 1.50 -7.03 27.81
N LEU A 210 0.37 -6.96 27.11
CA LEU A 210 0.03 -5.88 26.17
C LEU A 210 0.01 -4.53 26.88
N ALA A 211 -0.62 -4.44 28.06
CA ALA A 211 -0.67 -3.21 28.84
C ALA A 211 0.74 -2.67 29.20
N ARG A 212 1.69 -3.55 29.56
CA ARG A 212 3.08 -3.16 29.80
C ARG A 212 3.76 -2.63 28.53
N LYS A 213 3.62 -3.33 27.40
CA LYS A 213 4.18 -2.86 26.13
C LYS A 213 3.58 -1.53 25.67
N LEU A 214 2.29 -1.30 25.91
CA LEU A 214 1.67 0.00 25.64
C LEU A 214 2.24 1.11 26.55
N ALA A 215 2.57 0.81 27.80
CA ALA A 215 3.25 1.76 28.68
C ALA A 215 4.66 2.08 28.18
N ASP A 216 5.43 1.07 27.78
CA ASP A 216 6.77 1.23 27.18
C ASP A 216 6.70 2.07 25.89
N TRP A 217 5.74 1.78 25.03
CA TRP A 217 5.49 2.53 23.80
C TRP A 217 5.16 4.01 24.07
N ARG A 218 4.28 4.30 25.03
CA ARG A 218 3.99 5.69 25.45
C ARG A 218 5.23 6.39 26.01
N ALA A 219 6.00 5.71 26.86
CA ALA A 219 7.26 6.25 27.39
C ALA A 219 8.29 6.53 26.27
N GLY A 220 8.27 5.75 25.19
CA GLY A 220 9.10 5.92 24.00
C GLY A 220 8.62 7.00 23.01
N GLY A 221 7.53 7.71 23.31
CA GLY A 221 6.99 8.78 22.46
C GLY A 221 5.68 8.45 21.75
N GLY A 222 5.03 7.33 22.08
CA GLY A 222 3.68 7.00 21.62
C GLY A 222 2.65 8.05 22.04
N ARG A 223 1.87 8.56 21.09
CA ARG A 223 0.96 9.69 21.26
C ARG A 223 -0.52 9.31 21.22
N LEU A 224 -0.90 8.45 20.28
CA LEU A 224 -2.30 8.16 20.00
C LEU A 224 -2.54 6.67 19.80
N LEU A 225 -3.48 6.12 20.57
CA LEU A 225 -3.90 4.74 20.50
C LEU A 225 -5.35 4.65 19.99
N SER A 226 -5.54 3.96 18.88
CA SER A 226 -6.83 3.58 18.31
C SER A 226 -7.14 2.11 18.61
N ALA A 227 -8.42 1.79 18.70
CA ALA A 227 -8.89 0.40 18.64
C ALA A 227 -9.90 0.25 17.50
N HIS A 228 -9.66 -0.72 16.63
CA HIS A 228 -10.60 -1.13 15.61
C HIS A 228 -11.60 -2.10 16.23
N LEU A 229 -12.86 -1.70 16.28
CA LEU A 229 -13.93 -2.46 16.92
C LEU A 229 -14.58 -3.45 15.96
N ASP A 230 -15.18 -4.49 16.53
CA ASP A 230 -16.04 -5.43 15.79
C ASP A 230 -17.30 -4.74 15.25
N ASP A 231 -17.96 -5.35 14.27
CA ASP A 231 -19.24 -4.84 13.74
C ASP A 231 -20.33 -4.80 14.83
N ILE A 232 -21.10 -3.72 14.87
CA ILE A 232 -22.29 -3.62 15.74
C ILE A 232 -23.46 -4.37 15.09
N LEU A 233 -23.76 -5.57 15.60
CA LEU A 233 -24.83 -6.44 15.10
C LEU A 233 -26.02 -6.54 16.08
N PRO A 234 -27.22 -6.91 15.60
CA PRO A 234 -28.36 -7.21 16.48
C PRO A 234 -28.09 -8.41 17.40
N GLY A 235 -28.64 -8.38 18.62
CA GLY A 235 -28.60 -9.49 19.58
C GLY A 235 -27.97 -9.08 20.92
N GLN A 236 -28.57 -9.50 22.03
CA GLN A 236 -28.15 -9.09 23.38
C GLN A 236 -26.74 -9.57 23.73
N GLU A 237 -26.40 -10.83 23.43
CA GLU A 237 -25.07 -11.38 23.71
C GLU A 237 -23.98 -10.68 22.89
N ILE A 238 -24.26 -10.39 21.61
CA ILE A 238 -23.31 -9.68 20.74
C ILE A 238 -23.09 -8.25 21.24
N ALA A 239 -24.17 -7.56 21.63
CA ALA A 239 -24.07 -6.25 22.25
C ALA A 239 -23.26 -6.29 23.55
N ALA A 240 -23.47 -7.29 24.41
CA ALA A 240 -22.71 -7.43 25.65
C ALA A 240 -21.21 -7.66 25.40
N ARG A 241 -20.86 -8.46 24.39
CA ARG A 241 -19.46 -8.67 23.97
C ARG A 241 -18.81 -7.38 23.44
N TYR A 242 -19.54 -6.63 22.62
CA TYR A 242 -19.09 -5.34 22.11
C TYR A 242 -18.82 -4.34 23.27
N GLN A 243 -19.74 -4.27 24.23
CA GLN A 243 -19.60 -3.42 25.41
C GLN A 243 -18.41 -3.83 26.29
N ALA A 244 -18.19 -5.14 26.47
CA ALA A 244 -17.02 -5.65 27.18
C ALA A 244 -15.71 -5.29 26.49
N ALA A 245 -15.65 -5.38 25.16
CA ALA A 245 -14.50 -4.96 24.36
C ALA A 245 -14.22 -3.46 24.52
N CYS A 246 -15.25 -2.60 24.40
CA CYS A 246 -15.13 -1.17 24.63
C CYS A 246 -14.55 -0.86 26.02
N LYS A 247 -15.07 -1.51 27.07
CA LYS A 247 -14.57 -1.34 28.44
C LYS A 247 -13.10 -1.74 28.59
N ALA A 248 -12.69 -2.84 27.97
CA ALA A 248 -11.31 -3.29 28.01
C ALA A 248 -10.37 -2.30 27.30
N PHE A 249 -10.74 -1.82 26.11
CA PHE A 249 -9.96 -0.81 25.39
C PHE A 249 -9.89 0.53 26.14
N LEU A 250 -10.99 0.98 26.75
CA LEU A 250 -10.98 2.14 27.65
C LEU A 250 -9.99 1.96 28.80
N GLY A 251 -9.93 0.77 29.40
CA GLY A 251 -8.95 0.43 30.43
C GLY A 251 -7.50 0.46 29.94
N MET A 252 -7.26 0.29 28.64
CA MET A 252 -5.93 0.45 28.02
C MET A 252 -5.56 1.90 27.72
N GLY A 253 -6.49 2.86 27.90
CA GLY A 253 -6.29 4.27 27.62
C GLY A 253 -6.27 4.60 26.13
N ILE A 254 -7.18 4.01 25.35
CA ILE A 254 -7.40 4.43 23.96
C ILE A 254 -7.80 5.90 23.89
N ASN A 255 -7.45 6.56 22.79
CA ASN A 255 -7.85 7.93 22.49
C ASN A 255 -9.02 7.97 21.49
N ARG A 256 -9.12 6.92 20.67
CA ARG A 256 -10.09 6.82 19.59
C ARG A 256 -10.46 5.38 19.28
N VAL A 257 -11.52 5.24 18.49
CA VAL A 257 -11.90 3.96 17.87
C VAL A 257 -12.16 4.12 16.38
N THR A 258 -12.01 3.01 15.67
CA THR A 258 -12.45 2.82 14.29
C THR A 258 -13.60 1.83 14.29
N GLN A 259 -14.70 2.18 13.61
CA GLN A 259 -15.90 1.38 13.54
C GLN A 259 -16.44 1.43 12.11
N HIS A 260 -16.66 0.28 11.48
CA HIS A 260 -17.33 0.25 10.18
C HIS A 260 -18.73 0.88 10.23
N VAL A 261 -19.18 1.40 9.09
CA VAL A 261 -20.60 1.64 8.82
C VAL A 261 -21.49 0.43 9.14
N PRO A 262 -22.82 0.60 9.22
CA PRO A 262 -23.75 -0.49 9.53
C PRO A 262 -23.65 -1.65 8.54
N ARG A 263 -23.53 -2.86 9.08
CA ARG A 263 -23.58 -4.10 8.29
C ARG A 263 -25.02 -4.43 7.87
N CYS A 264 -25.51 -3.71 6.87
CA CYS A 264 -26.81 -3.90 6.23
C CYS A 264 -26.73 -3.48 4.76
N SER A 265 -27.77 -3.78 3.99
CA SER A 265 -27.94 -3.27 2.63
C SER A 265 -28.42 -1.82 2.61
N VAL A 266 -28.24 -1.14 1.48
CA VAL A 266 -28.78 0.20 1.25
C VAL A 266 -30.30 0.24 1.43
N ALA A 267 -31.01 -0.79 0.96
CA ALA A 267 -32.46 -0.92 1.12
C ALA A 267 -32.86 -1.02 2.60
N GLU A 268 -32.17 -1.83 3.39
CA GLU A 268 -32.44 -1.98 4.83
C GLU A 268 -32.18 -0.70 5.61
N TYR A 269 -31.09 0.01 5.30
CA TYR A 269 -30.81 1.31 5.92
C TYR A 269 -31.88 2.33 5.56
N THR A 270 -32.26 2.40 4.28
CA THR A 270 -33.25 3.37 3.77
C THR A 270 -34.63 3.12 4.36
N ALA A 271 -35.00 1.86 4.61
CA ALA A 271 -36.30 1.51 5.17
C ALA A 271 -36.49 2.00 6.61
N ASP A 272 -35.43 2.02 7.43
CA ASP A 272 -35.50 2.43 8.84
C ASP A 272 -34.12 2.92 9.35
N PRO A 273 -33.70 4.13 8.94
CA PRO A 273 -32.40 4.67 9.32
C PRO A 273 -32.32 4.94 10.82
N ASP A 274 -33.41 5.38 11.45
CA ASP A 274 -33.45 5.73 12.87
C ASP A 274 -33.16 4.51 13.76
N ARG A 275 -33.68 3.32 13.42
CA ARG A 275 -33.36 2.10 14.15
C ARG A 275 -31.87 1.76 14.09
N VAL A 276 -31.24 1.96 12.93
CA VAL A 276 -29.81 1.69 12.74
C VAL A 276 -28.96 2.71 13.51
N VAL A 277 -29.28 4.01 13.38
CA VAL A 277 -28.60 5.11 14.08
C VAL A 277 -28.75 4.95 15.60
N ASN A 278 -29.93 4.62 16.11
CA ASN A 278 -30.17 4.39 17.54
C ASN A 278 -29.33 3.22 18.09
N ARG A 279 -29.18 2.14 17.32
CA ARG A 279 -28.34 1.00 17.72
C ARG A 279 -26.88 1.44 17.93
N PHE A 280 -26.33 2.18 16.97
CA PHE A 280 -24.96 2.68 17.04
C PHE A 280 -24.80 3.72 18.16
N ALA A 281 -25.73 4.67 18.29
CA ALA A 281 -25.73 5.66 19.36
C ALA A 281 -25.70 5.01 20.75
N ASN A 282 -26.51 3.97 20.97
CA ASN A 282 -26.52 3.22 22.22
C ASN A 282 -25.22 2.44 22.43
N ALA A 283 -24.68 1.83 21.37
CA ALA A 283 -23.42 1.08 21.46
C ALA A 283 -22.23 2.00 21.82
N PHE A 284 -22.22 3.24 21.32
CA PHE A 284 -21.17 4.21 21.56
C PHE A 284 -21.27 4.96 22.90
N ASP A 285 -22.38 4.87 23.64
CA ASP A 285 -22.59 5.64 24.88
C ASP A 285 -21.40 5.61 25.85
N PRO A 286 -20.76 4.47 26.17
CA PRO A 286 -19.60 4.47 27.06
C PRO A 286 -18.39 5.19 26.48
N LEU A 287 -18.16 5.09 25.17
CA LEU A 287 -17.05 5.75 24.48
C LEU A 287 -17.25 7.27 24.48
N MET A 288 -18.49 7.72 24.20
CA MET A 288 -18.85 9.13 24.20
C MET A 288 -18.71 9.74 25.60
N ARG A 289 -19.17 9.04 26.64
CA ARG A 289 -19.00 9.49 28.04
C ARG A 289 -17.53 9.59 28.46
N ALA A 290 -16.67 8.75 27.89
CA ALA A 290 -15.23 8.78 28.12
C ALA A 290 -14.47 9.79 27.24
N GLY A 291 -15.17 10.55 26.38
CA GLY A 291 -14.53 11.55 25.52
C GLY A 291 -13.71 10.96 24.36
N ILE A 292 -13.98 9.71 23.98
CA ILE A 292 -13.26 9.02 22.90
C ILE A 292 -13.68 9.55 21.54
N THR A 293 -12.72 9.72 20.63
CA THR A 293 -13.01 10.07 19.23
C THR A 293 -13.48 8.84 18.46
N ILE A 294 -14.55 8.95 17.67
CA ILE A 294 -15.15 7.82 16.95
C ILE A 294 -15.01 8.08 15.46
N GLY A 295 -14.30 7.22 14.74
CA GLY A 295 -14.21 7.25 13.28
C GLY A 295 -15.08 6.18 12.65
N ILE A 296 -16.03 6.59 11.81
CA ILE A 296 -16.88 5.67 11.04
C ILE A 296 -16.22 5.36 9.71
N GLU A 297 -15.94 4.08 9.44
CA GLU A 297 -15.14 3.64 8.30
C GLU A 297 -15.99 3.17 7.11
N ASN A 298 -15.58 3.56 5.90
CA ASN A 298 -16.15 3.06 4.65
C ASN A 298 -15.76 1.60 4.39
N MET A 299 -16.59 0.91 3.60
CA MET A 299 -16.42 -0.51 3.30
C MET A 299 -15.90 -0.74 1.89
N HIS A 300 -15.30 -1.91 1.67
CA HIS A 300 -14.98 -2.42 0.35
C HIS A 300 -15.99 -3.48 -0.12
N MET A 301 -16.17 -3.55 -1.43
CA MET A 301 -16.93 -4.59 -2.10
C MET A 301 -16.18 -5.93 -2.03
N LYS A 302 -16.95 -7.02 -1.92
CA LYS A 302 -16.44 -8.39 -1.94
C LYS A 302 -16.88 -9.12 -3.21
N PRO A 303 -16.24 -10.25 -3.57
CA PRO A 303 -16.75 -11.10 -4.62
C PRO A 303 -18.24 -11.42 -4.42
N ARG A 304 -19.03 -11.28 -5.50
CA ARG A 304 -20.49 -11.50 -5.52
C ARG A 304 -21.31 -10.52 -4.67
N THR A 305 -20.79 -9.32 -4.45
CA THR A 305 -21.58 -8.22 -3.87
C THR A 305 -22.83 -7.97 -4.72
N PRO A 306 -24.05 -7.96 -4.14
CA PRO A 306 -25.27 -7.62 -4.88
C PRO A 306 -25.21 -6.22 -5.47
N SER A 307 -25.96 -5.97 -6.55
CA SER A 307 -26.07 -4.65 -7.17
C SER A 307 -27.27 -3.85 -6.65
N GLY A 308 -27.35 -2.58 -7.05
CA GLY A 308 -28.47 -1.70 -6.70
C GLY A 308 -28.63 -1.53 -5.20
N ASN A 309 -29.87 -1.44 -4.71
CA ASN A 309 -30.13 -1.18 -3.29
C ASN A 309 -29.93 -2.42 -2.39
N LEU A 310 -29.69 -3.60 -2.95
CA LEU A 310 -29.41 -4.82 -2.18
C LEU A 310 -27.93 -4.93 -1.79
N ARG A 311 -27.08 -4.06 -2.34
CA ARG A 311 -25.65 -4.02 -1.99
C ARG A 311 -25.45 -3.57 -0.53
N PRO A 312 -24.35 -3.96 0.11
CA PRO A 312 -23.94 -3.42 1.41
C PRO A 312 -23.83 -1.89 1.40
N TYR A 313 -24.14 -1.29 2.54
CA TYR A 313 -24.01 0.14 2.79
C TYR A 313 -22.54 0.55 2.97
N GLY A 314 -22.20 1.79 2.60
CA GLY A 314 -20.91 2.42 2.88
C GLY A 314 -19.87 2.32 1.76
N PHE A 315 -20.32 2.26 0.50
CA PHE A 315 -19.43 2.27 -0.66
C PHE A 315 -19.29 3.65 -1.31
N THR A 316 -20.07 4.64 -0.87
CA THR A 316 -20.01 6.01 -1.38
C THR A 316 -19.78 7.04 -0.27
N PRO A 317 -19.24 8.23 -0.59
CA PRO A 317 -19.06 9.30 0.38
C PRO A 317 -20.38 9.68 1.05
N ASP A 318 -21.45 9.84 0.27
CA ASP A 318 -22.77 10.26 0.76
C ASP A 318 -23.33 9.29 1.81
N GLU A 319 -23.14 7.99 1.62
CA GLU A 319 -23.57 6.98 2.60
C GLU A 319 -22.82 7.14 3.93
N CYS A 320 -21.49 7.23 3.87
CA CYS A 320 -20.68 7.30 5.07
C CYS A 320 -20.90 8.64 5.82
N LEU A 321 -20.90 9.75 5.09
CA LEU A 321 -21.02 11.09 5.66
C LEU A 321 -22.43 11.37 6.18
N SER A 322 -23.48 10.95 5.46
CA SER A 322 -24.86 11.11 5.95
C SER A 322 -25.11 10.29 7.22
N PHE A 323 -24.50 9.11 7.34
CA PHE A 323 -24.57 8.30 8.56
C PHE A 323 -23.82 8.95 9.73
N VAL A 324 -22.61 9.48 9.51
CA VAL A 324 -21.88 10.28 10.50
C VAL A 324 -22.73 11.46 10.98
N ASP A 325 -23.35 12.22 10.07
CA ASP A 325 -24.20 13.35 10.42
C ASP A 325 -25.47 12.94 11.17
N ALA A 326 -26.09 11.82 10.82
CA ALA A 326 -27.22 11.27 11.55
C ALA A 326 -26.82 10.89 13.00
N LEU A 327 -25.67 10.25 13.19
CA LEU A 327 -25.14 9.92 14.52
C LEU A 327 -24.84 11.17 15.35
N ARG A 328 -24.20 12.18 14.75
CA ARG A 328 -23.90 13.44 15.44
C ARG A 328 -25.17 14.18 15.85
N ARG A 329 -26.17 14.24 14.96
CA ARG A 329 -27.48 14.83 15.30
C ARG A 329 -28.19 14.06 16.40
N ARG A 330 -28.16 12.73 16.35
CA ARG A 330 -28.83 11.86 17.33
C ARG A 330 -28.20 11.93 18.71
N THR A 331 -26.87 12.03 18.80
CA THR A 331 -26.12 11.95 20.06
C THR A 331 -25.72 13.32 20.61
N GLY A 332 -25.65 14.34 19.76
CA GLY A 332 -25.02 15.63 20.07
C GLY A 332 -23.49 15.56 20.16
N TYR A 333 -22.88 14.39 19.91
CA TYR A 333 -21.46 14.16 20.15
C TYR A 333 -20.61 14.56 18.94
N ARG A 334 -19.86 15.66 19.08
CA ARG A 334 -19.14 16.28 17.95
C ARG A 334 -17.92 15.50 17.47
N SER A 335 -17.34 14.64 18.31
CA SER A 335 -16.13 13.84 18.02
C SER A 335 -16.40 12.56 17.25
N ILE A 336 -17.64 12.35 16.76
CA ILE A 336 -17.93 11.37 15.70
C ILE A 336 -17.55 12.01 14.36
N GLY A 337 -16.72 11.32 13.60
CA GLY A 337 -16.27 11.72 12.28
C GLY A 337 -16.11 10.52 11.35
N PHE A 338 -15.53 10.76 10.19
CA PHE A 338 -15.30 9.76 9.15
C PHE A 338 -13.86 9.21 9.25
N HIS A 339 -13.73 7.89 9.36
CA HIS A 339 -12.46 7.21 9.19
C HIS A 339 -12.36 6.82 7.72
N PHE A 340 -11.43 7.40 6.97
CA PHE A 340 -11.34 7.15 5.54
C PHE A 340 -10.36 6.01 5.23
N ASP A 341 -10.86 4.86 4.81
CA ASP A 341 -10.02 3.82 4.21
C ASP A 341 -9.87 4.08 2.70
N ILE A 342 -8.66 4.47 2.31
CA ILE A 342 -8.31 4.81 0.93
C ILE A 342 -8.37 3.57 0.03
N GLY A 343 -7.91 2.42 0.53
CA GLY A 343 -7.87 1.18 -0.23
C GLY A 343 -9.28 0.64 -0.52
N HIS A 344 -10.17 0.72 0.46
CA HIS A 344 -11.58 0.35 0.31
C HIS A 344 -12.27 1.20 -0.75
N ALA A 345 -12.08 2.52 -0.70
CA ALA A 345 -12.69 3.43 -1.66
C ALA A 345 -12.17 3.21 -3.09
N ALA A 346 -10.88 2.88 -3.23
CA ALA A 346 -10.28 2.63 -4.53
C ALA A 346 -10.75 1.33 -5.19
N THR A 347 -11.34 0.39 -4.45
CA THR A 347 -11.67 -0.94 -4.98
C THR A 347 -13.15 -1.23 -5.14
N ASN A 348 -14.00 -0.23 -4.96
CA ASN A 348 -15.45 -0.34 -5.12
C ASN A 348 -15.92 -0.08 -6.55
N HIS A 349 -15.42 -0.77 -7.58
CA HIS A 349 -15.94 -0.57 -8.95
C HIS A 349 -17.44 -0.97 -9.04
N PRO A 350 -18.32 -0.15 -9.67
CA PRO A 350 -18.03 1.05 -10.47
C PRO A 350 -17.99 2.37 -9.69
N TYR A 351 -18.27 2.36 -8.38
CA TYR A 351 -18.26 3.57 -7.54
C TYR A 351 -16.91 4.27 -7.50
N THR A 352 -15.79 3.55 -7.66
CA THR A 352 -14.46 4.14 -7.76
C THR A 352 -14.35 5.16 -8.91
N GLU A 353 -15.03 4.94 -10.03
CA GLU A 353 -15.00 5.85 -11.19
C GLU A 353 -15.69 7.18 -10.86
N GLN A 354 -16.81 7.10 -10.14
CA GLN A 354 -17.59 8.27 -9.74
C GLN A 354 -16.97 8.99 -8.54
N TYR A 355 -16.33 8.24 -7.64
CA TYR A 355 -15.79 8.72 -6.38
C TYR A 355 -14.32 8.29 -6.22
N PRO A 356 -13.39 8.88 -7.00
CA PRO A 356 -11.96 8.67 -6.79
C PRO A 356 -11.53 9.22 -5.41
N THR A 357 -10.32 8.88 -4.96
CA THR A 357 -9.80 9.24 -3.63
C THR A 357 -9.92 10.75 -3.33
N GLU A 358 -9.66 11.60 -4.32
CA GLU A 358 -9.80 13.05 -4.23
C GLU A 358 -11.23 13.48 -3.90
N ALA A 359 -12.23 12.82 -4.48
CA ALA A 359 -13.64 13.10 -4.24
C ALA A 359 -14.03 12.76 -2.80
N TRP A 360 -13.54 11.63 -2.27
CA TRP A 360 -13.74 11.27 -0.86
C TRP A 360 -13.11 12.28 0.09
N ILE A 361 -11.86 12.70 -0.17
CA ILE A 361 -11.18 13.71 0.63
C ILE A 361 -11.94 15.05 0.57
N ALA A 362 -12.36 15.47 -0.62
CA ALA A 362 -13.07 16.72 -0.84
C ALA A 362 -14.49 16.74 -0.23
N ALA A 363 -15.15 15.58 -0.15
CA ALA A 363 -16.44 15.41 0.51
C ALA A 363 -16.29 15.37 2.04
N GLY A 364 -15.33 14.59 2.54
CA GLY A 364 -15.12 14.41 3.98
C GLY A 364 -14.50 15.64 4.66
N ARG A 365 -13.54 16.32 4.02
CA ARG A 365 -12.85 17.52 4.55
C ARG A 365 -12.46 17.37 6.02
N ASN A 366 -12.91 18.30 6.86
CA ASN A 366 -12.67 18.36 8.30
C ASN A 366 -13.44 17.31 9.11
N LEU A 367 -14.34 16.53 8.49
CA LEU A 367 -14.96 15.37 9.14
C LEU A 367 -14.04 14.15 9.13
N ILE A 368 -13.03 14.09 8.25
CA ILE A 368 -12.06 13.00 8.26
C ILE A 368 -11.24 13.08 9.55
N ASN A 369 -11.38 12.07 10.41
CA ASN A 369 -10.71 12.00 11.69
C ASN A 369 -9.77 10.79 11.82
N GLY A 370 -9.65 9.95 10.79
CA GLY A 370 -8.67 8.87 10.66
C GLY A 370 -8.53 8.44 9.21
N VAL A 371 -7.41 7.80 8.89
CA VAL A 371 -7.18 7.22 7.56
C VAL A 371 -6.54 5.85 7.68
N HIS A 372 -7.06 4.87 6.95
CA HIS A 372 -6.38 3.61 6.69
C HIS A 372 -5.65 3.65 5.37
N LEU A 373 -4.41 3.14 5.41
CA LEU A 373 -3.49 3.09 4.28
C LEU A 373 -3.12 1.64 3.97
N HIS A 374 -3.48 1.19 2.78
CA HIS A 374 -3.00 -0.04 2.18
C HIS A 374 -3.19 0.03 0.67
N GLN A 375 -2.53 -0.89 -0.04
CA GLN A 375 -2.59 -0.98 -1.49
C GLN A 375 -3.17 -2.33 -1.93
N TYR A 376 -3.42 -2.43 -3.23
CA TYR A 376 -3.93 -3.60 -3.93
C TYR A 376 -2.93 -3.98 -5.02
N GLU A 377 -3.03 -5.22 -5.49
CA GLU A 377 -2.17 -5.73 -6.57
C GLU A 377 -2.38 -4.95 -7.87
N ALA A 378 -3.63 -4.57 -8.17
CA ALA A 378 -3.99 -3.81 -9.36
C ALA A 378 -5.25 -2.96 -9.11
N ALA A 379 -5.53 -2.06 -10.04
CA ALA A 379 -6.81 -1.35 -10.08
C ALA A 379 -7.95 -2.32 -10.42
N PRO A 380 -9.16 -2.15 -9.84
CA PRO A 380 -10.32 -2.91 -10.25
C PRO A 380 -10.69 -2.58 -11.71
N GLY A 381 -11.18 -3.55 -12.45
CA GLY A 381 -11.62 -3.36 -13.84
C GLY A 381 -12.72 -4.34 -14.22
N GLU A 382 -13.20 -4.27 -15.47
CA GLU A 382 -14.35 -5.06 -15.96
C GLU A 382 -14.21 -6.57 -15.74
N ASN A 383 -12.98 -7.09 -15.72
CA ASN A 383 -12.68 -8.52 -15.56
C ASN A 383 -12.38 -8.93 -14.12
N ASP A 384 -12.00 -7.98 -13.26
CA ASP A 384 -11.82 -8.19 -11.82
C ASP A 384 -12.25 -6.94 -11.06
N HIS A 385 -13.51 -6.94 -10.63
CA HIS A 385 -14.06 -5.87 -9.83
C HIS A 385 -13.56 -5.87 -8.38
N TYR A 386 -12.85 -6.92 -7.94
CA TYR A 386 -12.60 -7.19 -6.52
C TYR A 386 -11.16 -7.70 -6.27
N PRO A 387 -10.13 -6.94 -6.67
CA PRO A 387 -8.75 -7.35 -6.44
C PRO A 387 -8.51 -7.55 -4.94
N GLU A 388 -7.63 -8.49 -4.60
CA GLU A 388 -7.28 -8.72 -3.20
C GLU A 388 -6.63 -7.47 -2.59
N GLY A 389 -7.07 -7.08 -1.39
CA GLY A 389 -6.60 -5.86 -0.70
C GLY A 389 -5.69 -6.08 0.50
N HIS A 390 -5.36 -4.98 1.16
CA HIS A 390 -4.44 -4.92 2.30
C HIS A 390 -3.01 -5.35 1.97
N PHE A 391 -2.56 -5.12 0.74
CA PHE A 391 -1.16 -5.28 0.36
C PHE A 391 -0.31 -4.13 0.88
N HIS A 392 0.98 -4.41 0.96
CA HIS A 392 2.00 -3.42 1.29
C HIS A 392 1.95 -2.19 0.38
N VAL A 393 2.25 -1.03 0.98
CA VAL A 393 2.56 0.17 0.22
C VAL A 393 3.88 -0.06 -0.53
N SER A 394 3.86 0.16 -1.84
CA SER A 394 5.01 -0.04 -2.73
C SER A 394 6.02 1.12 -2.65
N GLY A 395 5.54 2.33 -2.35
CA GLY A 395 6.35 3.53 -2.17
C GLY A 395 5.47 4.77 -2.11
N ARG A 396 6.09 5.96 -1.97
CA ARG A 396 5.36 7.24 -1.90
C ARG A 396 4.72 7.66 -3.22
N THR A 397 5.28 7.23 -4.34
CA THR A 397 4.89 7.70 -5.68
C THR A 397 4.36 6.58 -6.59
N CYS A 398 4.16 5.37 -6.05
CA CYS A 398 3.80 4.18 -6.83
C CYS A 398 2.82 3.26 -6.09
N GLY A 399 2.30 2.29 -6.83
CA GLY A 399 1.28 1.34 -6.38
C GLY A 399 -0.15 1.90 -6.50
N TYR A 400 -1.12 1.04 -6.17
CA TYR A 400 -2.54 1.36 -6.29
C TYR A 400 -3.28 1.10 -4.97
N PRO A 401 -4.12 2.01 -4.47
CA PRO A 401 -4.31 3.36 -4.97
C PRO A 401 -3.07 4.25 -4.80
N ASP A 402 -3.00 5.29 -5.64
CA ASP A 402 -2.00 6.35 -5.52
C ASP A 402 -2.23 7.15 -4.22
N LEU A 403 -1.15 7.49 -3.53
CA LEU A 403 -1.15 8.30 -2.31
C LEU A 403 -0.97 9.80 -2.59
N LEU A 404 -0.73 10.22 -3.83
CA LEU A 404 -0.64 11.64 -4.21
C LEU A 404 -1.83 12.50 -3.71
N PRO A 405 -3.10 12.03 -3.74
CA PRO A 405 -4.23 12.79 -3.19
C PRO A 405 -4.10 13.05 -1.69
N LEU A 406 -3.62 12.06 -0.93
CA LEU A 406 -3.39 12.17 0.51
C LEU A 406 -2.33 13.24 0.81
N TYR A 407 -1.20 13.20 0.11
CA TYR A 407 -0.16 14.22 0.26
C TYR A 407 -0.68 15.59 -0.14
N SER A 408 -1.37 15.73 -1.28
CA SER A 408 -1.92 17.01 -1.73
C SER A 408 -2.88 17.62 -0.70
N ALA A 409 -3.74 16.79 -0.11
CA ALA A 409 -4.67 17.21 0.94
C ALA A 409 -3.96 17.62 2.24
N TRP A 410 -2.88 16.92 2.59
CA TRP A 410 -2.04 17.30 3.71
C TRP A 410 -1.30 18.61 3.43
N GLU A 411 -0.73 18.79 2.24
CA GLU A 411 -0.02 20.01 1.87
C GLU A 411 -0.91 21.24 1.98
N ALA A 412 -2.15 21.12 1.51
CA ALA A 412 -3.19 22.16 1.52
C ALA A 412 -3.84 22.39 2.91
N GLY A 413 -3.55 21.53 3.90
CA GLY A 413 -4.13 21.66 5.24
C GLY A 413 -5.56 21.15 5.37
N PHE A 414 -6.09 20.42 4.38
CA PHE A 414 -7.44 19.87 4.42
C PHE A 414 -7.55 18.58 5.24
N LEU A 415 -6.43 17.90 5.47
CA LEU A 415 -6.36 16.64 6.19
C LEU A 415 -5.25 16.67 7.24
N ARG A 416 -5.63 16.48 8.50
CA ARG A 416 -4.73 16.35 9.67
C ARG A 416 -5.25 15.27 10.61
N ALA A 417 -5.31 14.05 10.09
CA ALA A 417 -5.83 12.90 10.81
C ALA A 417 -4.70 11.89 11.10
N PRO A 418 -4.84 11.02 12.12
CA PRO A 418 -3.97 9.87 12.29
C PRO A 418 -4.10 8.93 11.08
N LEU A 419 -2.97 8.42 10.61
CA LEU A 419 -2.86 7.51 9.47
C LEU A 419 -2.39 6.15 9.99
N PHE A 420 -3.09 5.07 9.66
CA PHE A 420 -2.72 3.72 10.07
C PHE A 420 -2.47 2.84 8.85
N LEU A 421 -1.29 2.26 8.78
CA LEU A 421 -0.98 1.22 7.80
C LEU A 421 -1.67 -0.08 8.19
N GLU A 422 -2.70 -0.45 7.44
CA GLU A 422 -3.49 -1.67 7.66
C GLU A 422 -3.13 -2.74 6.63
N VAL A 423 -1.94 -3.31 6.78
CA VAL A 423 -1.40 -4.30 5.84
C VAL A 423 -1.60 -5.71 6.39
N ARG A 424 -2.14 -6.61 5.56
CA ARG A 424 -2.40 -8.01 5.89
C ARG A 424 -1.71 -8.99 4.93
N LYS A 425 -1.31 -8.53 3.74
CA LYS A 425 -0.81 -9.38 2.65
C LYS A 425 0.52 -8.89 2.09
N GLY A 426 1.35 -9.85 1.69
CA GLY A 426 2.69 -9.67 1.11
C GLY A 426 3.75 -10.52 1.82
N PRO A 427 4.94 -10.66 1.23
CA PRO A 427 5.97 -11.58 1.72
C PRO A 427 6.49 -11.24 3.12
N GLU A 428 6.33 -10.00 3.57
CA GLU A 428 6.87 -9.52 4.85
C GLU A 428 5.91 -9.69 6.03
N GLY A 429 4.59 -9.79 5.77
CA GLY A 429 3.58 -10.22 6.75
C GLY A 429 3.29 -9.30 7.95
N ASP A 430 3.80 -8.06 7.95
CA ASP A 430 3.55 -7.05 8.98
C ASP A 430 3.60 -5.62 8.38
N PRO A 431 3.09 -4.55 9.02
CA PRO A 431 2.97 -3.23 8.39
C PRO A 431 4.28 -2.41 8.35
N PHE A 432 5.37 -2.87 8.99
CA PHE A 432 6.58 -2.07 9.19
C PHE A 432 7.40 -1.80 7.92
N PRO A 433 7.50 -2.72 6.93
CA PRO A 433 8.10 -2.42 5.64
C PRO A 433 7.40 -1.27 4.91
N SER A 434 6.06 -1.20 4.98
CA SER A 434 5.32 -0.07 4.41
C SER A 434 5.63 1.23 5.16
N LEU A 435 5.77 1.16 6.48
CA LEU A 435 6.15 2.30 7.30
C LEU A 435 7.54 2.84 6.91
N ALA A 436 8.52 1.96 6.69
CA ALA A 436 9.86 2.33 6.26
C ALA A 436 9.81 3.04 4.89
N ARG A 437 9.12 2.45 3.90
CA ARG A 437 8.95 3.01 2.55
C ARG A 437 8.29 4.39 2.51
N LEU A 438 7.50 4.73 3.52
CA LEU A 438 6.87 6.04 3.62
C LEU A 438 7.72 7.07 4.39
N ARG A 439 8.62 6.62 5.26
CA ARG A 439 9.53 7.46 6.06
C ARG A 439 10.78 7.89 5.29
N ASP A 440 11.34 6.99 4.49
CA ASP A 440 12.58 7.15 3.73
C ASP A 440 12.30 7.68 2.33
#